data_AF-A0A950SKB8-F1
#
_entry.id   AF-A0A950SKB8-F1
#
_cell.length_a   1.000
_cell.length_b   1.000
_cell.length_c   1.000
_cell.angle_alpha   90.00
_cell.angle_beta   90.00
_cell.angle_gamma   90.00
#
_symmetry.space_group_name_H-M   'P 1'
#
loop_
_entity.id
_entity.type
_entity.pdbx_description
1 polymer ?
#
loop_
_entity_poly.entity_id
_entity_poly.type
_entity_poly.pdbx_seq_one_letter_code
_entity_poly.pdbx_strand_id
1 'polypeptide(L)'
;MARLSAVARQACYARRDWTKVGIDAQAHLWRSEHPHQTSLRRFIAGIRNRILDATGLSEQRLDQLIVELERHLAGPETLVIHPLLFQARARRR
;
A
#
# COMPACT_ATOMS: atom_id res chain seq x y z
N MET A 1 -20.15 4.87 -4.01
CA MET A 1 -18.73 4.76 -3.62
C MET A 1 -18.38 3.28 -3.46
N ALA A 2 -17.70 2.67 -4.45
CA ALA A 2 -17.50 1.21 -4.48
C ALA A 2 -16.09 0.84 -3.99
N ARG A 3 -16.02 0.20 -2.82
CA ARG A 3 -14.81 -0.47 -2.30
C ARG A 3 -14.75 -1.85 -2.93
N LEU A 4 -13.77 -2.08 -3.80
CA LEU A 4 -13.44 -3.43 -4.25
C LEU A 4 -12.33 -3.97 -3.34
N SER A 5 -12.67 -4.94 -2.49
CA SER A 5 -11.70 -5.70 -1.70
C SER A 5 -11.54 -7.08 -2.32
N ALA A 6 -10.34 -7.38 -2.80
CA ALA A 6 -9.97 -8.74 -3.15
C ALA A 6 -9.37 -9.40 -1.90
N VAL A 7 -9.94 -10.55 -1.51
CA VAL A 7 -9.42 -11.38 -0.42
C VAL A 7 -8.89 -12.66 -1.02
N ALA A 8 -7.57 -12.84 -0.96
CA ALA A 8 -6.94 -14.12 -1.28
C ALA A 8 -6.78 -14.90 0.02
N ARG A 9 -7.37 -16.10 0.08
CA ARG A 9 -7.20 -17.06 1.18
C ARG A 9 -6.35 -18.22 0.69
N GLN A 10 -5.23 -18.44 1.35
CA GLN A 10 -4.44 -19.65 1.13
C GLN A 10 -4.24 -20.36 2.46
N ALA A 11 -4.74 -21.61 2.52
CA ALA A 11 -4.46 -22.51 3.62
C ALA A 11 -3.14 -23.22 3.29
N CYS A 12 -2.10 -22.98 4.10
CA CYS A 12 -0.83 -23.68 3.99
C CYS A 12 -0.66 -24.54 5.24
N TYR A 13 -0.41 -25.84 5.06
CA TYR A 13 -0.05 -26.73 6.15
C TYR A 13 1.47 -26.65 6.37
N ALA A 14 1.94 -26.20 7.54
CA ALA A 14 3.37 -26.14 7.83
C ALA A 14 3.72 -26.56 9.27
N ARG A 15 4.65 -27.54 9.35
CA ARG A 15 5.41 -28.11 10.48
C ARG A 15 4.62 -28.76 11.64
N ARG A 16 5.24 -29.79 12.22
CA ARG A 16 4.70 -30.85 13.11
C ARG A 16 3.83 -30.40 14.30
N ASP A 17 3.87 -29.12 14.70
CA ASP A 17 3.26 -28.63 15.93
C ASP A 17 2.09 -27.66 15.69
N TRP A 18 1.85 -27.26 14.43
CA TRP A 18 0.81 -26.29 14.04
C TRP A 18 -0.16 -26.95 13.06
N THR A 19 -1.45 -27.03 13.43
CA THR A 19 -2.41 -27.87 12.68
C THR A 19 -3.26 -27.11 11.67
N LYS A 20 -3.30 -25.77 11.74
CA LYS A 20 -4.04 -24.91 10.81
C LYS A 20 -3.36 -23.55 10.73
N VAL A 21 -2.63 -23.26 9.66
CA VAL A 21 -2.14 -21.91 9.35
C VAL A 21 -2.97 -21.37 8.18
N GLY A 22 -3.80 -20.37 8.46
CA GLY A 22 -4.52 -19.62 7.44
C GLY A 22 -3.83 -18.28 7.21
N ILE A 23 -3.58 -17.94 5.94
CA ILE A 23 -3.12 -16.62 5.54
C ILE A 23 -4.28 -15.94 4.80
N ASP A 24 -4.74 -14.82 5.35
CA ASP A 24 -5.67 -13.90 4.70
C ASP A 24 -4.84 -12.70 4.18
N ALA A 25 -4.93 -12.43 2.88
CA ALA A 25 -4.37 -11.22 2.28
C ALA A 25 -5.51 -10.34 1.74
N GLN A 26 -5.53 -9.08 2.16
CA GLN A 26 -6.54 -8.11 1.71
C GLN A 26 -5.88 -6.98 0.92
N ALA A 27 -6.32 -6.78 -0.33
CA ALA A 27 -5.95 -5.61 -1.12
C ALA A 27 -7.12 -4.63 -1.16
N HIS A 28 -6.84 -3.35 -0.93
CA HIS A 28 -7.82 -2.29 -1.11
C HIS A 28 -7.53 -1.54 -2.41
N LEU A 29 -8.53 -1.51 -3.29
CA LEU A 29 -8.51 -0.73 -4.51
C LEU A 29 -9.28 0.57 -4.31
N TRP A 30 -8.62 1.70 -4.57
CA TRP A 30 -9.24 3.02 -4.48
C TRP A 30 -9.25 3.70 -5.84
N ARG A 31 -10.42 4.22 -6.25
CA ARG A 31 -10.59 5.04 -7.46
C ARG A 31 -10.00 6.44 -7.26
N SER A 32 -9.84 7.15 -8.38
CA SER A 32 -9.60 8.60 -8.39
C SER A 32 -10.60 9.30 -7.44
N GLU A 33 -10.11 10.30 -6.70
CA GLU A 33 -10.84 11.08 -5.67
C GLU A 33 -10.98 10.43 -4.27
N HIS A 34 -10.55 9.18 -4.08
CA HIS A 34 -10.61 8.59 -2.74
C HIS A 34 -9.60 9.26 -1.79
N PRO A 35 -9.96 9.60 -0.53
CA PRO A 35 -9.05 10.22 0.44
C PRO A 35 -7.72 9.46 0.66
N HIS A 36 -7.73 8.14 0.46
CA HIS A 36 -6.52 7.30 0.55
C HIS A 36 -5.50 7.51 -0.58
N GLN A 37 -5.85 8.18 -1.68
CA GLN A 37 -4.86 8.66 -2.65
C GLN A 37 -3.94 9.72 -2.04
N THR A 38 -4.46 10.54 -1.12
CA THR A 38 -3.66 11.58 -0.45
C THR A 38 -2.72 11.03 0.64
N SER A 39 -2.89 9.76 1.04
CA SER A 39 -2.04 9.13 2.07
C SER A 39 -0.58 9.07 1.66
N LEU A 40 -0.29 8.80 0.38
CA LEU A 40 1.09 8.77 -0.12
C LEU A 40 1.73 10.16 -0.07
N ARG A 41 1.00 11.20 -0.46
CA ARG A 41 1.46 12.60 -0.34
C ARG A 41 1.75 12.98 1.11
N ARG A 42 0.85 12.64 2.04
CA ARG A 42 1.06 12.91 3.49
C ARG A 42 2.29 12.17 4.02
N PHE A 43 2.49 10.93 3.59
CA PHE A 43 3.67 10.15 3.95
C PHE A 43 4.95 10.81 3.43
N ILE A 44 5.01 11.15 2.14
CA ILE A 44 6.15 11.85 1.52
C ILE A 44 6.46 13.15 2.26
N ALA A 45 5.44 13.95 2.59
CA ALA A 45 5.62 15.17 3.37
C ALA A 45 6.27 14.92 4.75
N GLY A 46 5.87 13.83 5.43
CA GLY A 46 6.41 13.46 6.74
C GLY A 46 7.85 12.93 6.71
N ILE A 47 8.32 12.42 5.55
CA ILE A 47 9.68 11.89 5.40
C ILE A 47 10.54 12.70 4.41
N ARG A 48 10.10 13.91 4.03
CA ARG A 48 10.71 14.74 2.98
C ARG A 48 12.22 14.87 3.13
N ASN A 49 12.68 15.30 4.30
CA ASN A 49 14.11 15.52 4.54
C ASN A 49 14.91 14.22 4.38
N ARG A 50 14.38 13.09 4.88
CA ARG A 50 15.02 11.78 4.72
C ARG A 50 15.12 11.35 3.25
N ILE A 51 14.12 11.69 2.43
CA ILE A 51 14.17 11.43 1.00
C ILE A 51 15.29 12.25 0.37
N LEU A 52 15.37 13.55 0.65
CA LEU A 52 16.41 14.44 0.13
C LEU A 52 17.81 13.93 0.53
N ASP A 53 17.99 13.61 1.81
CA ASP A 53 19.26 13.10 2.35
C ASP A 53 19.67 11.76 1.71
N ALA A 54 18.73 10.84 1.51
CA ALA A 54 19.02 9.51 0.99
C ALA A 54 19.20 9.45 -0.53
N THR A 55 18.57 10.39 -1.26
CA THR A 55 18.54 10.36 -2.74
C THR A 55 19.48 11.39 -3.38
N GLY A 56 19.91 12.40 -2.64
CA GLY A 56 20.66 13.54 -3.18
C GLY A 56 19.83 14.41 -4.13
N LEU A 57 18.50 14.26 -4.14
CA LEU A 57 17.61 15.10 -4.93
C LEU A 57 17.62 16.52 -4.39
N SER A 58 17.51 17.50 -5.30
CA SER A 58 17.16 18.86 -4.91
C SER A 58 15.71 18.95 -4.46
N GLU A 59 15.40 19.91 -3.60
CA GLU A 59 14.03 20.18 -3.17
C GLU A 59 13.10 20.43 -4.37
N GLN A 60 13.57 21.24 -5.33
CA GLN A 60 12.82 21.54 -6.55
C GLN A 60 12.51 20.27 -7.36
N ARG A 61 13.45 19.32 -7.42
CA ARG A 61 13.23 18.07 -8.14
C ARG A 61 12.23 17.18 -7.42
N LEU A 62 12.28 17.12 -6.09
CA LEU A 62 11.30 16.41 -5.29
C LEU A 62 9.89 17.00 -5.46
N ASP A 63 9.77 18.33 -5.51
CA ASP A 63 8.48 18.99 -5.73
C ASP A 63 7.91 18.70 -7.13
N GLN A 64 8.75 18.70 -8.17
CA GLN A 64 8.32 18.29 -9.51
C GLN A 64 7.80 16.85 -9.53
N LEU A 65 8.50 15.92 -8.87
CA LEU A 65 8.08 14.52 -8.79
C LEU A 65 6.76 14.36 -8.02
N ILE A 66 6.53 15.16 -6.99
CA ILE A 66 5.24 15.17 -6.27
C ILE A 66 4.11 15.64 -7.20
N VAL A 67 4.33 16.69 -7.99
CA VAL A 67 3.33 17.19 -8.96
C VAL A 67 3.06 16.15 -10.07
N GLU A 68 4.10 15.49 -10.59
CA GLU A 68 3.97 14.40 -11.56
C GLU A 68 3.16 13.23 -10.98
N LEU A 69 3.44 12.84 -9.73
CA LEU A 69 2.69 11.83 -9.00
C LEU A 69 1.21 12.23 -8.83
N GLU A 70 0.93 13.48 -8.43
CA GLU A 70 -0.45 13.96 -8.29
C GLU A 70 -1.21 13.90 -9.61
N ARG A 71 -0.58 14.33 -10.71
CA ARG A 71 -1.17 14.24 -12.05
C ARG A 71 -1.45 12.79 -12.43
N HIS A 72 -0.51 11.88 -12.15
CA HIS A 72 -0.70 10.46 -12.44
C HIS A 72 -1.84 9.86 -11.62
N LEU A 73 -1.94 10.17 -10.32
CA LEU A 73 -2.99 9.67 -9.44
C LEU A 73 -4.38 10.21 -9.78
N ALA A 74 -4.47 11.38 -10.40
CA ALA A 74 -5.72 11.97 -10.87
C ALA A 74 -6.26 11.31 -12.16
N GLY A 75 -5.43 10.52 -12.86
CA GLY A 75 -5.86 9.79 -14.05
C GLY A 75 -6.96 8.77 -13.73
N PRO A 76 -8.06 8.71 -14.51
CA PRO A 76 -9.16 7.76 -14.28
C PRO A 76 -8.73 6.29 -14.44
N GLU A 77 -7.63 6.04 -15.15
CA GLU A 77 -6.98 4.74 -15.31
C GLU A 77 -6.08 4.33 -14.12
N THR A 78 -5.77 5.25 -13.20
CA THR A 78 -4.82 5.00 -12.12
C THR A 78 -5.50 4.37 -10.92
N LEU A 79 -4.96 3.24 -10.48
CA LEU A 79 -5.44 2.46 -9.34
C LEU A 79 -4.38 2.44 -8.24
N VAL A 80 -4.75 2.90 -7.04
CA VAL A 80 -3.86 2.81 -5.87
C VAL A 80 -4.14 1.53 -5.11
N ILE A 81 -3.12 0.68 -5.02
CA ILE A 81 -3.11 -0.54 -4.21
C ILE A 81 -2.31 -0.22 -2.95
N HIS A 82 -3.00 -0.12 -1.81
CA HIS A 82 -2.31 -0.05 -0.50
C HIS A 82 -1.80 -1.44 -0.10
N PRO A 83 -0.65 -1.54 0.60
CA PRO A 83 0.01 -2.81 0.83
C PRO A 83 -0.93 -3.81 1.51
N LEU A 84 -0.84 -5.05 1.01
CA LEU A 84 -1.59 -6.20 1.46
C LEU A 84 -1.45 -6.35 2.99
N LEU A 85 -2.55 -6.22 3.72
CA LEU A 85 -2.56 -6.67 5.12
C LEU A 85 -2.54 -8.19 5.09
N PHE A 86 -1.43 -8.78 5.52
CA PHE A 86 -1.33 -10.23 5.76
C PHE A 86 -1.72 -10.53 7.20
N GLN A 87 -2.81 -11.27 7.39
CA GLN A 87 -3.17 -11.83 8.68
C GLN A 87 -2.93 -13.33 8.66
N ALA A 88 -2.01 -13.81 9.48
CA ALA A 88 -1.80 -15.24 9.69
C ALA A 88 -2.47 -15.66 11.01
N ARG A 89 -3.33 -16.68 10.96
CA ARG A 89 -3.85 -17.34 12.16
C ARG A 89 -3.32 -18.76 12.22
N ALA A 90 -2.75 -19.13 13.36
CA ALA A 90 -2.25 -20.46 13.60
C ALA A 90 -2.78 -21.01 14.94
N ARG A 91 -3.15 -22.29 14.96
CA ARG A 91 -3.51 -23.01 16.21
C ARG A 91 -2.43 -24.03 16.54
N ARG A 92 -1.84 -23.88 17.73
CA ARG A 92 -0.91 -24.85 18.33
C ARG A 92 -1.70 -25.95 19.04
N ARG A 93 -1.23 -27.19 18.96
CA ARG A 93 -1.76 -28.31 19.75
C ARG A 93 -1.21 -28.26 21.17
#